data_AF-A0A1H9FM71-F1
#
_entry.id   AF-A0A1H9FM71-F1
#
_cell.length_a   1.000
_cell.length_b   1.000
_cell.length_c   1.000
_cell.angle_alpha   90.00
_cell.angle_beta   90.00
_cell.angle_gamma   90.00
#
_symmetry.space_group_name_H-M   'P 1'
#
loop_
_entity.id
_entity.type
_entity.pdbx_description
1 polymer ?
#
loop_
_entity_poly.entity_id
_entity_poly.type
_entity_poly.pdbx_seq_one_letter_code
_entity_poly.pdbx_strand_id
1 'polypeptide(L)'
;MQQPSETLTPPARRRTGALVAALAAGVVIGGAGVGAAWALTGGSGGAGGPEADARAACGVLERFEESEYAEKGPAGEAALNRWGAAQALSAAAAAGDERYEPLAEALRKSYHRVLSAFEFDARAKEDLERARGICADL
;
A
#
# COMPACT_ATOMS: atom_id res chain seq x y z
N MET A 1 14.22 -80.45 -12.56
CA MET A 1 13.10 -79.52 -12.80
C MET A 1 13.50 -78.17 -12.23
N GLN A 2 13.37 -77.11 -13.04
CA GLN A 2 13.79 -75.73 -12.79
C GLN A 2 13.16 -75.14 -11.50
N GLN A 3 13.92 -74.37 -10.72
CA GLN A 3 13.36 -73.33 -9.86
C GLN A 3 13.46 -71.96 -10.57
N PRO A 4 12.45 -71.08 -10.44
CA PRO A 4 12.44 -69.78 -11.10
C PRO A 4 13.36 -68.79 -10.38
N SER A 5 14.17 -68.07 -11.16
CA SER A 5 14.97 -66.96 -10.65
C SER A 5 14.06 -65.76 -10.33
N GLU A 6 13.88 -65.45 -9.05
CA GLU A 6 13.32 -64.16 -8.64
C GLU A 6 14.32 -63.05 -8.97
N THR A 7 13.90 -62.14 -9.84
CA THR A 7 14.62 -60.90 -10.14
C THR A 7 14.31 -59.89 -9.04
N LEU A 8 15.26 -59.68 -8.13
CA LEU A 8 15.16 -58.63 -7.13
C LEU A 8 15.35 -57.27 -7.82
N THR A 9 14.26 -56.51 -8.00
CA THR A 9 14.34 -55.12 -8.47
C THR A 9 14.92 -54.24 -7.35
N PRO A 10 16.03 -53.52 -7.55
CA PRO A 10 16.61 -52.68 -6.51
C PRO A 10 15.71 -51.47 -6.21
N PRO A 11 15.69 -50.97 -4.97
CA PRO A 11 14.73 -49.96 -4.55
C PRO A 11 15.01 -48.62 -5.23
N ALA A 12 14.01 -48.06 -5.91
CA ALA A 12 14.01 -46.71 -6.48
C ALA A 12 14.01 -45.58 -5.43
N ARG A 13 14.52 -45.84 -4.22
CA ARG A 13 14.42 -44.95 -3.05
C ARG A 13 15.45 -43.82 -3.03
N ARG A 14 16.58 -43.98 -3.72
CA ARG A 14 17.65 -42.97 -3.78
C ARG A 14 17.33 -41.80 -4.71
N ARG A 15 16.54 -42.03 -5.76
CA ARG A 15 16.21 -40.99 -6.76
C ARG A 15 15.22 -39.97 -6.20
N THR A 16 14.23 -40.42 -5.43
CA THR A 16 13.26 -39.56 -4.76
C THR A 16 13.90 -38.69 -3.69
N GLY A 17 14.83 -39.23 -2.89
CA GLY A 17 15.58 -38.44 -1.90
C GLY A 17 16.43 -37.33 -2.53
N ALA A 18 17.11 -37.62 -3.64
CA ALA A 18 17.89 -36.63 -4.37
C ALA A 18 17.02 -35.51 -4.99
N LEU A 19 15.85 -35.86 -5.51
CA LEU A 19 14.90 -34.89 -6.08
C LEU A 19 14.31 -33.97 -5.01
N VAL A 20 13.94 -34.51 -3.84
CA VAL A 20 13.43 -33.71 -2.71
C VAL A 20 14.52 -32.78 -2.17
N ALA A 21 15.76 -33.25 -2.08
CA ALA A 21 16.90 -32.41 -1.68
C ALA A 21 17.18 -31.28 -2.68
N ALA A 22 17.11 -31.55 -3.98
CA ALA A 22 17.27 -30.54 -5.02
C ALA A 22 16.14 -29.50 -5.00
N LEU A 23 14.89 -29.93 -4.76
CA LEU A 23 13.75 -29.02 -4.59
C LEU A 23 13.91 -28.15 -3.35
N ALA A 24 14.29 -28.73 -2.21
CA ALA A 24 14.54 -27.97 -0.98
C ALA A 24 15.68 -26.95 -1.16
N ALA A 25 16.77 -27.34 -1.82
CA ALA A 25 17.86 -26.44 -2.15
C ALA A 25 17.39 -25.30 -3.08
N GLY A 26 16.59 -25.62 -4.10
CA GLY A 26 15.98 -24.63 -4.99
C GLY A 26 15.06 -23.65 -4.26
N VAL A 27 14.24 -24.13 -3.32
CA VAL A 27 13.36 -23.30 -2.49
C VAL A 27 14.17 -22.41 -1.55
N VAL A 28 15.22 -22.92 -0.92
CA VAL A 28 16.08 -22.13 -0.03
C VAL A 28 16.82 -21.05 -0.81
N ILE A 29 17.40 -21.39 -1.97
CA ILE A 29 18.13 -20.43 -2.80
C ILE A 29 17.17 -19.38 -3.38
N GLY A 30 16.01 -19.80 -3.89
CA GLY A 30 14.98 -18.89 -4.40
C GLY A 30 14.39 -18.00 -3.31
N GLY A 31 14.07 -18.58 -2.15
CA GLY A 31 13.55 -17.86 -0.99
C GLY A 31 14.57 -16.88 -0.39
N ALA A 32 15.84 -17.26 -0.32
CA ALA A 32 16.90 -16.37 0.13
C ALA A 32 17.13 -15.21 -0.84
N GLY A 33 17.04 -15.43 -2.16
CA GLY A 33 17.13 -14.36 -3.15
C GLY A 33 16.00 -13.35 -3.03
N VAL A 34 14.76 -13.82 -2.91
CA VAL A 34 13.58 -12.96 -2.71
C VAL A 34 13.66 -12.23 -1.36
N GLY A 35 14.00 -12.94 -0.28
CA GLY A 35 14.14 -12.36 1.06
C GLY A 35 15.24 -11.30 1.15
N ALA A 36 16.39 -11.52 0.50
CA ALA A 36 17.47 -10.54 0.43
C ALA A 36 17.07 -9.31 -0.40
N ALA A 37 16.36 -9.49 -1.51
CA ALA A 37 15.81 -8.38 -2.27
C ALA A 37 14.86 -7.53 -1.42
N TRP A 38 13.95 -8.15 -0.67
CA TRP A 38 13.05 -7.45 0.26
C TRP A 38 13.76 -6.77 1.43
N ALA A 39 14.82 -7.38 1.98
CA ALA A 39 15.59 -6.79 3.06
C ALA A 39 16.43 -5.59 2.59
N LEU A 40 16.97 -5.65 1.37
CA LEU A 40 17.74 -4.56 0.77
C LEU A 40 16.86 -3.41 0.27
N THR A 41 15.62 -3.68 -0.14
CA THR A 41 14.65 -2.62 -0.50
C THR A 41 13.86 -2.10 0.70
N GLY A 42 13.72 -2.88 1.77
CA GLY A 42 13.01 -2.49 3.00
C GLY A 42 13.88 -1.76 4.03
N GLY A 43 15.21 -1.82 3.89
CA GLY A 43 16.19 -1.31 4.85
C GLY A 43 16.58 0.16 4.70
N SER A 44 15.64 1.06 4.40
CA SER A 44 15.75 2.51 4.63
C SER A 44 14.50 3.24 4.08
N GLY A 45 13.49 3.48 4.92
CA GLY A 45 12.47 4.53 4.74
C GLY A 45 11.54 4.50 3.51
N GLY A 46 11.56 3.45 2.68
CA GLY A 46 11.00 3.52 1.32
C GLY A 46 9.60 2.93 1.08
N ALA A 47 8.97 2.23 2.04
CA ALA A 47 7.73 1.49 1.77
C ALA A 47 6.56 1.78 2.73
N GLY A 48 6.75 2.64 3.73
CA GLY A 48 5.72 2.98 4.70
C GLY A 48 6.26 3.92 5.79
N GLY A 49 5.35 4.51 6.54
CA GLY A 49 5.66 5.45 7.61
C GLY A 49 5.08 6.85 7.35
N PRO A 50 5.23 7.75 8.32
CA PRO A 50 4.49 9.01 8.35
C PRO A 50 4.66 9.87 7.09
N GLU A 51 5.90 9.96 6.61
CA GLU A 51 6.24 10.71 5.41
C GLU A 51 5.67 10.08 4.14
N ALA A 52 5.66 8.74 4.05
CA ALA A 52 5.08 8.03 2.92
C ALA A 52 3.56 8.22 2.87
N ASP A 53 2.89 8.17 4.03
CA ASP A 53 1.46 8.43 4.14
C ASP A 53 1.12 9.88 3.79
N ALA A 54 1.93 10.86 4.22
CA ALA A 54 1.76 12.27 3.85
C ALA A 54 1.90 12.48 2.33
N ARG A 55 2.96 11.90 1.72
CA ARG A 55 3.14 11.97 0.26
C ARG A 55 2.01 11.27 -0.50
N ALA A 56 1.52 10.14 0.00
CA ALA A 56 0.39 9.44 -0.59
C ALA A 56 -0.90 10.26 -0.50
N ALA A 57 -1.16 10.92 0.64
CA ALA A 57 -2.27 11.85 0.79
C ALA A 57 -2.19 12.99 -0.23
N CYS A 58 -1.03 13.63 -0.34
CA CYS A 58 -0.79 14.71 -1.31
C CYS A 58 -0.94 14.26 -2.76
N GLY A 59 -0.39 13.09 -3.12
CA GLY A 59 -0.56 12.54 -4.46
C GLY A 59 -2.02 12.21 -4.79
N VAL A 60 -2.85 11.86 -3.79
CA VAL A 60 -4.30 11.70 -3.99
C VAL A 60 -4.99 13.05 -4.17
N LEU A 61 -4.62 14.07 -3.39
CA LEU A 61 -5.18 15.43 -3.50
C LEU A 61 -4.90 16.09 -4.84
N GLU A 62 -3.73 15.85 -5.43
CA GLU A 62 -3.38 16.36 -6.76
C GLU A 62 -4.34 15.86 -7.85
N ARG A 63 -4.94 14.68 -7.64
CA ARG A 63 -5.93 14.10 -8.56
C ARG A 63 -7.37 14.29 -8.07
N PHE A 64 -7.59 15.07 -7.03
CA PHE A 64 -8.92 15.30 -6.48
C PHE A 64 -9.45 16.65 -6.96
N GLU A 65 -10.58 16.60 -7.66
CA GLU A 65 -11.31 17.75 -8.17
C GLU A 65 -12.64 17.89 -7.42
N GLU A 66 -12.87 19.04 -6.79
CA GLU A 66 -14.08 19.29 -6.00
C GLU A 66 -15.35 19.22 -6.84
N SER A 67 -15.28 19.57 -8.12
CA SER A 67 -16.42 19.52 -9.04
C SER A 67 -16.89 18.08 -9.31
N GLU A 68 -15.98 17.11 -9.27
CA GLU A 68 -16.31 15.69 -9.48
C GLU A 68 -17.02 15.10 -8.26
N TYR A 69 -16.79 15.64 -7.06
CA TYR A 69 -17.31 15.09 -5.80
C TYR A 69 -18.84 14.92 -5.76
N ALA A 70 -19.58 15.83 -6.39
CA ALA A 70 -21.04 15.81 -6.43
C ALA A 70 -21.59 15.08 -7.68
N GLU A 71 -20.73 14.63 -8.59
CA GLU A 71 -21.15 13.92 -9.78
C GLU A 71 -21.70 12.54 -9.43
N LYS A 72 -22.64 12.07 -10.27
CA LYS A 72 -23.14 10.70 -10.15
C LYS A 72 -22.32 9.76 -11.02
N GLY A 73 -22.13 8.53 -10.54
CA GLY A 73 -21.44 7.48 -11.28
C GLY A 73 -19.95 7.39 -10.94
N PRO A 74 -19.15 6.73 -11.79
CA PRO A 74 -17.77 6.35 -11.47
C PRO A 74 -16.84 7.53 -11.14
N ALA A 75 -17.04 8.70 -11.76
CA ALA A 75 -16.24 9.89 -11.50
C ALA A 75 -16.44 10.41 -10.07
N GLY A 76 -17.69 10.63 -9.67
CA GLY A 76 -17.99 11.07 -8.30
C GLY A 76 -17.66 10.02 -7.24
N GLU A 77 -17.85 8.73 -7.54
CA GLU A 77 -17.39 7.65 -6.65
C GLU A 77 -15.87 7.67 -6.48
N ALA A 78 -15.11 7.87 -7.56
CA ALA A 78 -13.67 8.00 -7.49
C ALA A 78 -13.25 9.26 -6.69
N ALA A 79 -13.91 10.40 -6.91
CA ALA A 79 -13.64 11.64 -6.18
C ALA A 79 -13.92 11.48 -4.67
N LEU A 80 -15.06 10.89 -4.29
CA LEU A 80 -15.42 10.55 -2.91
C LEU A 80 -14.36 9.66 -2.24
N ASN A 81 -13.94 8.59 -2.92
CA ASN A 81 -12.93 7.67 -2.40
C ASN A 81 -11.54 8.32 -2.30
N ARG A 82 -11.14 9.13 -3.29
CA ARG A 82 -9.89 9.92 -3.23
C ARG A 82 -9.92 10.86 -2.03
N TRP A 83 -11.01 11.59 -1.83
CA TRP A 83 -11.16 12.48 -0.69
C TRP A 83 -11.01 11.73 0.64
N GLY A 84 -11.74 10.61 0.82
CA GLY A 84 -11.62 9.76 2.01
C GLY A 84 -10.21 9.18 2.22
N ALA A 85 -9.52 8.80 1.14
CA ALA A 85 -8.16 8.29 1.21
C ALA A 85 -7.17 9.37 1.68
N ALA A 86 -7.25 10.59 1.16
CA ALA A 86 -6.41 11.70 1.59
C ALA A 86 -6.58 12.02 3.09
N GLN A 87 -7.83 11.96 3.60
CA GLN A 87 -8.12 12.10 5.02
C GLN A 87 -7.44 11.02 5.86
N ALA A 88 -7.60 9.75 5.48
CA ALA A 88 -7.09 8.63 6.24
C ALA A 88 -5.54 8.62 6.27
N LEU A 89 -4.92 8.87 5.12
CA LEU A 89 -3.46 8.88 4.99
C LEU A 89 -2.82 10.05 5.74
N SER A 90 -3.38 11.26 5.65
CA SER A 90 -2.87 12.40 6.41
C SER A 90 -3.00 12.20 7.93
N ALA A 91 -4.11 11.60 8.39
CA ALA A 91 -4.27 11.25 9.79
C ALA A 91 -3.27 10.18 10.25
N ALA A 92 -2.99 9.17 9.42
CA ALA A 92 -1.95 8.18 9.70
C ALA A 92 -0.57 8.82 9.79
N ALA A 93 -0.26 9.75 8.88
CA ALA A 93 0.97 10.53 8.92
C ALA A 93 1.13 11.31 10.22
N ALA A 94 0.11 12.09 10.61
CA ALA A 94 0.14 12.86 11.85
C ALA A 94 0.26 11.98 13.11
N ALA A 95 -0.41 10.82 13.11
CA ALA A 95 -0.33 9.88 14.23
C ALA A 95 1.07 9.29 14.43
N GLY A 96 1.86 9.16 13.36
CA GLY A 96 3.21 8.64 13.43
C GLY A 96 4.30 9.73 13.50
N ASP A 97 4.02 10.97 13.10
CA ASP A 97 4.91 12.13 13.24
C ASP A 97 4.10 13.44 13.28
N GLU A 98 4.19 14.16 14.42
CA GLU A 98 3.45 15.39 14.71
C GLU A 98 3.69 16.52 13.69
N ARG A 99 4.79 16.47 12.94
CA ARG A 99 5.05 17.46 11.88
C ARG A 99 3.97 17.48 10.78
N TYR A 100 3.23 16.39 10.61
CA TYR A 100 2.15 16.28 9.62
C TYR A 100 0.77 16.65 10.17
N GLU A 101 0.67 17.01 11.45
CA GLU A 101 -0.58 17.50 12.08
C GLU A 101 -1.24 18.64 11.28
N PRO A 102 -0.50 19.65 10.74
CA PRO A 102 -1.14 20.73 9.97
C PRO A 102 -1.86 20.23 8.70
N LEU A 103 -1.31 19.20 8.03
CA LEU A 103 -1.93 18.60 6.84
C LEU A 103 -3.22 17.88 7.23
N ALA A 104 -3.15 17.02 8.26
CA ALA A 104 -4.30 16.28 8.76
C ALA A 104 -5.42 17.22 9.24
N GLU A 105 -5.05 18.32 9.91
CA GLU A 105 -6.01 19.29 10.43
C GLU A 105 -6.74 20.06 9.32
N ALA A 106 -6.01 20.54 8.31
CA ALA A 106 -6.60 21.24 7.17
C ALA A 106 -7.62 20.35 6.44
N LEU A 107 -7.23 19.10 6.19
CA LEU A 107 -8.07 18.06 5.60
C LEU A 107 -9.28 17.75 6.46
N ARG A 108 -9.10 17.49 7.76
CA ARG A 108 -10.18 17.23 8.72
C ARG A 108 -11.21 18.37 8.76
N LYS A 109 -10.76 19.63 8.79
CA LYS A 109 -11.68 20.79 8.77
C LYS A 109 -12.49 20.85 7.48
N SER A 110 -11.85 20.69 6.33
CA SER A 110 -12.56 20.65 5.04
C SER A 110 -13.60 19.53 5.01
N TYR A 111 -13.21 18.31 5.43
CA TYR A 111 -14.10 17.15 5.46
C TYR A 111 -15.32 17.35 6.36
N HIS A 112 -15.14 17.84 7.58
CA HIS A 112 -16.26 18.11 8.49
C HIS A 112 -17.23 19.17 7.95
N ARG A 113 -16.72 20.19 7.26
CA ARG A 113 -17.56 21.20 6.60
C ARG A 113 -18.35 20.59 5.46
N VAL A 114 -17.71 19.83 4.58
CA VAL A 114 -18.39 19.14 3.46
C VAL A 114 -19.46 18.19 3.98
N LEU A 115 -19.20 17.45 5.06
CA LEU A 115 -20.23 16.59 5.66
C LEU A 115 -21.39 17.36 6.29
N SER A 116 -21.16 18.59 6.74
CA SER A 116 -22.19 19.42 7.37
C SER A 116 -23.03 20.18 6.34
N ALA A 117 -22.39 20.67 5.27
CA ALA A 117 -23.01 21.48 4.22
C ALA A 117 -23.44 20.65 2.99
N PHE A 118 -22.94 19.42 2.85
CA PHE A 118 -23.08 18.55 1.67
C PHE A 118 -22.50 19.14 0.38
N GLU A 119 -21.63 20.14 0.50
CA GLU A 119 -20.94 20.79 -0.62
C GLU A 119 -19.57 21.34 -0.19
N PHE A 120 -18.69 21.58 -1.17
CA PHE A 120 -17.45 22.34 -0.97
C PHE A 120 -17.75 23.85 -0.99
N ASP A 121 -18.23 24.36 0.14
CA ASP A 121 -18.42 25.80 0.35
C ASP A 121 -17.08 26.56 0.36
N ALA A 122 -17.13 27.90 0.43
CA ALA A 122 -15.92 28.73 0.41
C ALA A 122 -14.92 28.39 1.52
N ARG A 123 -15.39 27.93 2.69
CA ARG A 123 -14.52 27.58 3.83
C ARG A 123 -13.93 26.19 3.67
N ALA A 124 -14.69 25.23 3.17
CA ALA A 124 -14.19 23.90 2.81
C ALA A 124 -13.11 24.00 1.73
N LYS A 125 -13.32 24.86 0.72
CA LYS A 125 -12.32 25.17 -0.31
C LYS A 125 -11.09 25.86 0.27
N GLU A 126 -11.26 26.82 1.18
CA GLU A 126 -10.13 27.46 1.86
C GLU A 126 -9.27 26.44 2.63
N ASP A 127 -9.90 25.54 3.39
CA ASP A 127 -9.20 24.51 4.15
C ASP A 127 -8.54 23.46 3.22
N LEU A 128 -9.15 23.14 2.08
CA LEU A 128 -8.57 22.28 1.05
C LEU A 128 -7.37 22.93 0.35
N GLU A 129 -7.45 24.21 -0.02
CA GLU A 129 -6.34 24.97 -0.59
C GLU A 129 -5.17 25.06 0.40
N ARG A 130 -5.45 25.21 1.70
CA ARG A 130 -4.41 25.12 2.73
C ARG A 130 -3.72 23.76 2.72
N ALA A 131 -4.48 22.67 2.61
CA ALA A 131 -3.91 21.33 2.52
C ALA A 131 -3.04 21.16 1.25
N ARG A 132 -3.50 21.66 0.10
CA ARG A 132 -2.72 21.68 -1.15
C ARG A 132 -1.43 22.51 -1.01
N GLY A 133 -1.48 23.64 -0.32
CA GLY A 133 -0.30 24.45 -0.02
C GLY A 133 0.74 23.71 0.83
N ILE A 134 0.31 23.02 1.89
CA ILE A 134 1.20 22.18 2.70
C ILE A 134 1.82 21.06 1.85
N CYS A 135 1.04 20.46 0.95
CA CYS A 135 1.53 19.46 0.01
C CYS A 135 2.58 19.97 -0.98
N ALA A 136 2.58 21.26 -1.33
CA ALA A 136 3.60 21.84 -2.19
C ALA A 136 4.96 22.01 -1.48
N ASP A 137 4.95 22.07 -0.15
CA ASP A 137 6.13 22.24 0.70
C ASP A 137 6.71 20.92 1.27
N LEU A 138 6.14 19.78 0.86
CA LEU A 138 6.45 18.42 1.37
C LEU A 138 7.50 17.65 0.56
#